data_AF-A0A6C2YTE7-F1
#
_entry.id   AF-A0A6C2YTE7-F1
#
_cell.length_a   1.000
_cell.length_b   1.000
_cell.length_c   1.000
_cell.angle_alpha   90.00
_cell.angle_beta   90.00
_cell.angle_gamma   90.00
#
_symmetry.space_group_name_H-M   'P 1'
#
loop_
_entity.id
_entity.type
_entity.pdbx_description
1 polymer ?
#
loop_
_entity_poly.entity_id
_entity_poly.type
_entity_poly.pdbx_seq_one_letter_code
_entity_poly.pdbx_strand_id
1 'polypeptide(L)' 'MSNWTPEDRGSAPMDAEVVELALLLPRWQAMALESAARKRNMTTGQMLRRLLGEMLTGPQPNNG' A
#
# COMPACT_ATOMS: atom_id res chain seq x y z
N MET A 1 28.32 -0.33 -36.80
CA MET A 1 26.91 -0.51 -36.41
C MET A 1 26.91 -1.29 -35.11
N SER A 2 26.76 -0.59 -33.98
CA SER A 2 26.79 -1.22 -32.65
C SER A 2 25.38 -1.70 -32.29
N ASN A 3 25.26 -2.98 -31.99
CA ASN A 3 23.99 -3.64 -31.69
C ASN A 3 23.57 -3.29 -30.24
N TRP A 4 22.57 -2.43 -30.10
CA TRP A 4 21.93 -2.16 -28.82
C TRP A 4 20.87 -3.24 -28.57
N THR A 5 21.03 -4.04 -27.52
CA THR A 5 19.97 -4.95 -27.02
C THR A 5 19.27 -4.31 -25.82
N PRO A 6 17.92 -4.21 -25.81
CA PRO A 6 17.17 -3.57 -24.73
C PRO A 6 17.01 -4.41 -23.44
N GLU A 7 17.60 -5.60 -23.37
CA GLU A 7 17.15 -6.65 -22.45
C GLU A 7 17.77 -6.64 -21.05
N ASP A 8 18.32 -5.52 -20.61
CA ASP A 8 18.69 -5.33 -19.20
C ASP A 8 18.11 -4.03 -18.62
N ARG A 9 16.86 -3.73 -19.00
CA ARG A 9 15.99 -3.03 -18.07
C ARG A 9 15.50 -4.08 -17.08
N GLY A 10 16.36 -4.40 -16.10
CA GLY A 10 15.91 -4.97 -14.85
C GLY A 10 14.63 -4.23 -14.48
N SER A 11 13.51 -4.96 -14.51
CA SER A 11 12.21 -4.47 -14.11
C SER A 11 12.35 -4.11 -12.64
N ALA A 12 12.85 -2.91 -12.35
CA ALA A 12 12.71 -2.27 -11.07
C ALA A 12 11.23 -2.47 -10.70
N PRO A 13 10.92 -3.05 -9.53
CA PRO A 13 9.60 -3.55 -9.23
C PRO A 13 8.63 -2.39 -9.09
N MET A 14 8.17 -1.86 -10.23
CA MET A 14 7.40 -0.63 -10.40
C MET A 14 8.04 0.57 -9.67
N ASP A 15 8.26 1.67 -10.38
CA ASP A 15 7.98 2.96 -9.76
C ASP A 15 6.52 2.88 -9.29
N ALA A 16 6.30 2.35 -8.09
CA ALA A 16 4.99 2.24 -7.49
C ALA A 16 4.65 3.68 -7.08
N GLU A 17 4.13 4.42 -8.04
CA GLU A 17 3.74 5.82 -7.87
C GLU A 17 2.81 5.91 -6.66
N VAL A 18 3.36 6.38 -5.54
CA VAL A 18 2.61 6.56 -4.30
C VAL A 18 1.99 7.94 -4.38
N VAL A 19 0.66 7.98 -4.43
CA VAL A 19 -0.09 9.23 -4.30
C VAL A 19 -0.36 9.53 -2.83
N GLU A 20 -0.39 10.81 -2.49
CA GLU A 20 -0.82 11.25 -1.16
C GLU A 20 -2.34 11.12 -1.04
N LEU A 21 -2.80 10.55 0.10
CA LEU A 21 -4.22 10.43 0.44
C LEU A 21 -4.50 11.21 1.72
N ALA A 22 -5.27 12.30 1.59
CA ALA A 22 -5.77 13.04 2.74
C ALA A 22 -7.13 12.46 3.19
N LEU A 23 -7.23 12.07 4.46
CA LEU A 23 -8.47 11.57 5.06
C LEU A 23 -8.91 12.49 6.21
N LEU A 24 -10.16 12.91 6.15
CA LEU A 24 -10.81 13.60 7.26
C LEU A 24 -11.55 12.58 8.12
N LEU A 25 -11.13 12.46 9.37
CA LEU A 25 -11.71 11.55 10.35
C LEU A 25 -12.17 12.34 11.58
N PRO A 26 -13.27 11.93 12.23
CA PRO A 26 -13.52 12.31 13.61
C PRO A 26 -12.28 12.04 14.47
N ARG A 27 -11.95 12.96 15.37
CA ARG A 27 -10.73 12.88 16.19
C ARG A 27 -10.60 11.54 16.92
N TRP A 28 -11.70 11.01 17.44
CA TRP A 28 -11.69 9.74 18.15
C TRP A 28 -11.29 8.55 17.26
N GLN A 29 -11.65 8.57 15.97
CA GLN A 29 -11.28 7.53 15.02
C GLN A 29 -9.79 7.58 14.69
N ALA A 30 -9.24 8.77 14.49
CA ALA A 30 -7.79 8.93 14.26
C ALA A 30 -6.97 8.41 15.46
N MET A 31 -7.40 8.73 16.69
CA MET A 31 -6.76 8.22 17.91
C MET A 31 -6.89 6.70 18.05
N ALA A 32 -8.06 6.14 17.74
CA ALA A 32 -8.28 4.70 17.78
C ALA A 32 -7.40 3.96 16.76
N LEU A 33 -7.29 4.50 15.55
CA LEU A 33 -6.44 3.96 14.48
C LEU A 33 -4.95 3.97 14.88
N GLU A 34 -4.46 5.09 15.41
CA GLU A 34 -3.08 5.21 15.90
C GLU A 34 -2.80 4.22 17.05
N SER A 35 -3.74 4.08 17.99
CA SER A 35 -3.62 3.11 19.10
C SER A 35 -3.56 1.67 18.60
N ALA A 36 -4.42 1.30 17.65
CA ALA A 36 -4.39 -0.03 17.03
C ALA A 36 -3.10 -0.28 16.25
N ALA A 37 -2.57 0.73 15.55
CA ALA A 37 -1.32 0.63 14.82
C ALA A 37 -0.14 0.40 15.80
N ARG A 38 -0.06 1.20 16.86
CA ARG A 38 0.97 1.07 17.92
C ARG A 38 0.97 -0.32 18.56
N LYS A 39 -0.21 -0.86 18.92
CA LYS A 39 -0.34 -2.21 19.48
C LYS A 39 0.21 -3.33 18.57
N ARG A 40 0.32 -3.06 17.27
CA ARG A 40 0.83 -3.99 16.27
C ARG A 40 2.24 -3.63 15.75
N ASN A 41 2.93 -2.70 16.42
CA ASN A 41 4.22 -2.15 15.96
C ASN A 41 4.20 -1.62 14.52
N MET A 42 3.09 -0.98 14.14
CA MET A 42 2.90 -0.35 12.83
C MET A 42 2.73 1.17 13.00
N THR A 43 3.08 1.93 11.97
CA THR A 43 2.64 3.32 11.86
C THR A 43 1.17 3.39 11.46
N THR A 44 0.50 4.49 11.80
CA THR A 44 -0.89 4.75 11.37
C THR A 44 -1.05 4.60 9.85
N GLY A 45 -0.10 5.10 9.06
CA GLY A 45 -0.11 4.97 7.60
C GLY A 45 0.11 3.54 7.09
N GLN A 46 0.91 2.71 7.78
CA GLN A 46 1.03 1.28 7.45
C GLN A 46 -0.28 0.53 7.74
N MET A 47 -0.90 0.80 8.89
CA MET A 47 -2.19 0.18 9.23
C MET A 47 -3.29 0.60 8.25
N LEU A 48 -3.33 1.89 7.87
CA LEU A 48 -4.30 2.40 6.91
C LEU A 48 -4.14 1.74 5.53
N ARG A 49 -2.92 1.65 5.00
CA ARG A 49 -2.65 0.96 3.73
C ARG A 49 -3.11 -0.50 3.75
N ARG A 50 -2.87 -1.19 4.86
CA ARG A 50 -3.34 -2.57 5.05
C ARG A 50 -4.87 -2.66 5.02
N LEU A 51 -5.55 -1.82 5.79
CA LEU A 51 -7.01 -1.78 5.84
C LEU A 51 -7.61 -1.49 4.46
N LEU A 52 -7.07 -0.50 3.74
CA LEU A 52 -7.50 -0.17 2.39
C LEU A 52 -7.24 -1.33 1.42
N GLY A 53 -6.08 -1.97 1.51
CA GLY A 53 -5.77 -3.17 0.72
C GLY A 53 -6.79 -4.28 0.94
N GLU A 54 -7.07 -4.62 2.22
CA GLU A 54 -8.07 -5.63 2.61
C GLU A 54 -9.48 -5.28 2.10
N MET A 55 -9.87 -4.00 2.12
CA MET A 55 -11.17 -3.55 1.61
C MET A 55 -11.26 -3.56 0.08
N LEU A 56 -10.21 -3.12 -0.62
CA LEU A 56 -10.23 -2.91 -2.07
C LEU A 56 -9.98 -4.19 -2.87
N THR A 57 -9.25 -5.16 -2.31
CA THR A 57 -8.92 -6.40 -3.04
C THR A 57 -10.06 -7.42 -3.08
N GLY A 58 -11.11 -7.24 -2.28
CA GLY A 58 -12.25 -8.18 -2.21
C GLY A 58 -11.83 -9.62 -1.86
N PRO A 59 -12.78 -10.59 -1.80
CA PRO A 59 -12.42 -11.99 -1.79
C PRO A 59 -11.70 -12.32 -3.10
N GLN A 60 -10.44 -12.74 -3.03
CA GLN A 60 -9.74 -13.31 -4.19
C GLN A 60 -10.60 -14.43 -4.80
N PRO A 61 -10.91 -14.41 -6.10
CA PRO A 61 -11.54 -15.55 -6.74
C PRO A 61 -10.60 -16.76 -6.61
N ASN A 62 -11.08 -17.79 -5.91
CA ASN A 62 -10.41 -19.07 -5.79
C ASN A 62 -10.38 -19.72 -7.17
N ASN A 63 -9.26 -19.59 -7.89
CA ASN A 63 -9.02 -20.35 -9.11
C ASN A 63 -8.71 -21.79 -8.66
N GLY A 64 -9.73 -22.64 -8.68
CA GLY A 64 -9.65 -24.07 -8.41
C GLY A 64 -8.85 -24.84 -9.45
#